data_AF-A0A2E7KY48-F1
#
_entry.id   AF-A0A2E7KY48-F1
#
_cell.length_a   1.000
_cell.length_b   1.000
_cell.length_c   1.000
_cell.angle_alpha   90.00
_cell.angle_beta   90.00
_cell.angle_gamma   90.00
#
_symmetry.space_group_name_H-M   'P 1'
#
loop_
_entity.id
_entity.type
_entity.pdbx_description
1 polymer ?
#
loop_
_entity_poly.entity_id
_entity_poly.type
_entity_poly.pdbx_seq_one_letter_code
_entity_poly.pdbx_strand_id
1 'polypeptide(L)'
;MYKKIFYIFIIISSALKADDWPGWFGPERDGVWREEGILDKFPQKGPKTIWKAPVGRGYAGPAVADGKVYIMDRQIDKGAKSPENPFSKITIPGNERLLCLDAKNGKIIWEKSYNCPYSISYSAGPRTTPLIDENRVYTIGAEGNLYCRSTSDGKKIWSTDFNTAFNVKTPTWGFSSTPLIYENLLICLAGGEGTVAVAFDKSNGKEVWRSLSAKEPGYAPPVIINYNKKDQLIIWNPESVNALNPKTGEIIWTIPWELRYGLSVSTPQLVNDILFLSSFYNGSMAIKLSGEKQPEIMWKTAKVSEKRTEHLHGIMNTAVIKDGYIYGACSYGEFRCLSLETGKRLWESLDPVGLKRPSRWGTVFVTPHKDRFFLFSENGDLALAKIDSKGYHEISRSNLIEPNGIDMRQRKIVWSHPAYSMKSCFVRNDTKVIRVSLSKE
;
A
#
# COMPACT_ATOMS: atom_id res chain seq x y z
N MET A 1 64.43 -11.62 -17.22
CA MET A 1 63.09 -12.20 -16.93
C MET A 1 62.16 -11.08 -16.48
N TYR A 2 61.32 -10.53 -17.37
CA TYR A 2 60.27 -9.58 -16.99
C TYR A 2 58.92 -10.29 -17.12
N LYS A 3 58.26 -10.57 -15.99
CA LYS A 3 56.89 -11.10 -15.96
C LYS A 3 55.92 -9.94 -16.22
N LYS A 4 55.22 -9.97 -17.36
CA LYS A 4 54.04 -9.13 -17.59
C LYS A 4 52.87 -9.74 -16.82
N ILE A 5 52.34 -9.02 -15.83
CA ILE A 5 51.09 -9.34 -15.14
C ILE A 5 49.96 -8.74 -15.96
N PHE A 6 49.07 -9.59 -16.47
CA PHE A 6 47.83 -9.18 -17.12
C PHE A 6 46.75 -9.05 -16.05
N TYR A 7 46.21 -7.85 -15.85
CA TYR A 7 45.03 -7.65 -15.02
C TYR A 7 43.78 -7.96 -15.85
N ILE A 8 43.04 -9.00 -15.48
CA ILE A 8 41.70 -9.27 -16.00
C ILE A 8 40.71 -8.37 -15.25
N PHE A 9 40.14 -7.40 -15.96
CA PHE A 9 38.98 -6.64 -15.49
C PHE A 9 37.73 -7.51 -15.65
N ILE A 10 37.21 -8.04 -14.54
CA ILE A 10 35.89 -8.68 -14.52
C ILE A 10 34.84 -7.57 -14.50
N ILE A 11 34.23 -7.32 -15.65
CA ILE A 11 33.02 -6.49 -15.73
C ILE A 11 31.89 -7.34 -15.18
N ILE A 12 31.50 -7.08 -13.92
CA ILE A 12 30.25 -7.61 -13.36
C ILE A 12 29.12 -6.89 -14.07
N SER A 13 28.61 -7.50 -15.14
CA SER A 13 27.37 -7.06 -15.78
C SER A 13 26.24 -7.32 -14.78
N SER A 14 25.84 -6.32 -14.00
CA SER A 14 24.53 -6.32 -13.38
C SER A 14 23.52 -6.42 -14.52
N ALA A 15 22.91 -7.61 -14.67
CA ALA A 15 21.77 -7.76 -15.56
C ALA A 15 20.80 -6.63 -15.21
N LEU A 16 20.50 -5.78 -16.20
CA LEU A 16 19.48 -4.74 -16.09
C LEU A 16 18.20 -5.43 -15.61
N LYS A 17 17.93 -5.38 -14.30
CA LYS A 17 16.64 -5.79 -13.76
C LYS A 17 15.67 -4.76 -14.31
N ALA A 18 14.71 -5.22 -15.11
CA ALA A 18 13.48 -4.46 -15.31
C ALA A 18 12.96 -4.03 -13.93
N ASP A 19 12.44 -2.83 -13.81
CA ASP A 19 12.06 -2.25 -12.51
C ASP A 19 10.99 -3.15 -11.86
N ASP A 20 11.38 -3.93 -10.86
CA ASP A 20 10.49 -4.83 -10.11
C ASP A 20 9.59 -3.99 -9.19
N TRP A 21 8.42 -4.51 -8.85
CA TRP A 21 7.48 -3.92 -7.89
C TRP A 21 7.18 -4.92 -6.76
N PRO A 22 8.16 -5.21 -5.88
CA PRO A 22 8.13 -6.38 -5.02
C PRO A 22 7.11 -6.32 -3.87
N GLY A 23 6.43 -5.19 -3.67
CA GLY A 23 5.42 -5.05 -2.64
C GLY A 23 4.77 -3.67 -2.63
N TRP A 24 4.21 -3.31 -1.47
CA TRP A 24 3.57 -2.00 -1.26
C TRP A 24 4.51 -0.85 -1.63
N PHE A 25 4.04 0.02 -2.52
CA PHE A 25 4.73 1.23 -2.98
C PHE A 25 6.05 0.98 -3.73
N GLY A 26 6.21 -0.22 -4.29
CA GLY A 26 7.34 -0.53 -5.14
C GLY A 26 8.64 -0.77 -4.37
N PRO A 27 9.78 -0.77 -5.05
CA PRO A 27 11.05 -1.28 -4.51
C PRO A 27 11.59 -0.41 -3.37
N GLU A 28 11.40 0.91 -3.44
CA GLU A 28 11.83 1.87 -2.41
C GLU A 28 10.70 2.23 -1.42
N ARG A 29 9.50 1.63 -1.57
CA ARG A 29 8.29 1.90 -0.77
C ARG A 29 7.87 3.38 -0.76
N ASP A 30 8.20 4.13 -1.80
CA ASP A 30 7.87 5.54 -1.98
C ASP A 30 6.76 5.80 -3.02
N GLY A 31 6.29 4.75 -3.69
CA GLY A 31 5.20 4.81 -4.66
C GLY A 31 5.60 5.42 -5.99
N VAL A 32 6.90 5.61 -6.26
CA VAL A 32 7.43 6.20 -7.49
C VAL A 32 7.83 5.11 -8.48
N TRP A 33 7.40 5.25 -9.73
CA TRP A 33 7.78 4.34 -10.81
C TRP A 33 8.90 4.94 -11.67
N ARG A 34 10.04 4.25 -11.74
CA ARG A 34 11.29 4.78 -12.31
C ARG A 34 11.66 4.18 -13.67
N GLU A 35 10.90 3.20 -14.15
CA GLU A 35 11.18 2.54 -15.42
C GLU A 35 11.13 3.48 -16.63
N GLU A 36 11.94 3.20 -17.65
CA GLU A 36 12.07 4.03 -18.84
C GLU A 36 11.29 3.50 -20.06
N GLY A 37 11.14 4.34 -21.08
CA GLY A 37 10.48 3.94 -22.33
C GLY A 37 8.96 3.75 -22.21
N ILE A 38 8.30 4.58 -21.39
CA ILE A 38 6.87 4.53 -21.08
C ILE A 38 6.07 5.57 -21.89
N LEU A 39 4.92 5.16 -22.46
CA LEU A 39 4.02 5.98 -23.29
C LEU A 39 3.87 7.43 -22.81
N ASP A 40 3.96 8.39 -23.74
CA ASP A 40 3.70 9.81 -23.45
C ASP A 40 2.22 10.19 -23.44
N LYS A 41 1.41 9.39 -24.12
CA LYS A 41 -0.04 9.49 -24.18
C LYS A 41 -0.59 8.11 -24.50
N PHE A 42 -1.75 7.77 -23.95
CA PHE A 42 -2.41 6.52 -24.32
C PHE A 42 -2.91 6.56 -25.77
N PRO A 43 -2.85 5.43 -26.51
CA PRO A 43 -3.53 5.29 -27.79
C PRO A 43 -5.04 5.55 -27.66
N GLN A 44 -5.71 5.91 -28.75
CA GLN A 44 -7.16 6.20 -28.74
C GLN A 44 -8.01 5.02 -28.21
N LYS A 45 -7.58 3.78 -28.48
CA LYS A 45 -8.23 2.57 -27.98
C LYS A 45 -7.80 2.16 -26.57
N GLY A 46 -7.00 3.00 -25.90
CA GLY A 46 -6.32 2.67 -24.65
C GLY A 46 -5.05 1.85 -24.84
N PRO A 47 -4.25 1.68 -23.78
CA PRO A 47 -3.08 0.82 -23.78
C PRO A 47 -3.44 -0.66 -23.99
N LYS A 48 -2.53 -1.42 -24.60
CA LYS A 48 -2.77 -2.82 -24.98
C LYS A 48 -2.83 -3.73 -23.74
N THR A 49 -3.94 -4.43 -23.54
CA THR A 49 -3.99 -5.54 -22.58
C THR A 49 -3.14 -6.71 -23.10
N ILE A 50 -2.19 -7.19 -22.30
CA ILE A 50 -1.33 -8.33 -22.63
C ILE A 50 -2.00 -9.65 -22.26
N TRP A 51 -2.54 -9.73 -21.04
CA TRP A 51 -3.28 -10.92 -20.57
C TRP A 51 -4.27 -10.55 -19.46
N LYS A 52 -5.17 -11.48 -19.17
CA LYS A 52 -6.12 -11.44 -18.05
C LYS A 52 -6.09 -12.81 -17.36
N ALA A 53 -6.08 -12.84 -16.03
CA ALA A 53 -6.10 -14.07 -15.22
C ALA A 53 -7.21 -14.00 -14.16
N PRO A 54 -7.96 -15.09 -13.92
CA PRO A 54 -9.04 -15.09 -12.93
C PRO A 54 -8.50 -15.02 -11.50
N VAL A 55 -9.12 -14.17 -10.68
CA VAL A 55 -8.91 -14.10 -9.22
C VAL A 55 -10.25 -13.96 -8.50
N GLY A 56 -10.30 -14.31 -7.22
CA GLY A 56 -11.41 -14.04 -6.32
C GLY A 56 -11.41 -12.61 -5.80
N ARG A 57 -12.27 -12.30 -4.83
CA ARG A 57 -12.42 -10.95 -4.27
C ARG A 57 -11.16 -10.51 -3.52
N GLY A 58 -10.97 -9.20 -3.36
CA GLY A 58 -9.91 -8.68 -2.48
C GLY A 58 -9.41 -7.29 -2.82
N TYR A 59 -8.65 -6.75 -1.89
CA TYR A 59 -8.11 -5.39 -1.94
C TYR A 59 -6.58 -5.37 -2.08
N ALA A 60 -5.92 -6.50 -1.82
CA ALA A 60 -4.49 -6.69 -2.03
C ALA A 60 -4.08 -6.26 -3.45
N GLY A 61 -3.09 -5.36 -3.55
CA GLY A 61 -2.43 -5.04 -4.80
C GLY A 61 -1.59 -6.22 -5.30
N PRO A 62 -1.28 -6.29 -6.61
CA PRO A 62 -0.27 -7.21 -7.12
C PRO A 62 1.12 -6.82 -6.61
N ALA A 63 2.01 -7.79 -6.44
CA ALA A 63 3.46 -7.58 -6.36
C ALA A 63 4.12 -8.29 -7.53
N VAL A 64 5.09 -7.65 -8.17
CA VAL A 64 5.77 -8.16 -9.37
C VAL A 64 7.26 -8.21 -9.12
N ALA A 65 7.86 -9.39 -9.24
CA ALA A 65 9.31 -9.52 -9.14
C ALA A 65 9.79 -10.75 -9.92
N ASP A 66 10.98 -10.68 -10.51
CA ASP A 66 11.62 -11.84 -11.17
C ASP A 66 10.68 -12.52 -12.21
N GLY A 67 9.97 -11.71 -12.99
CA GLY A 67 9.05 -12.20 -14.03
C GLY A 67 7.81 -12.93 -13.49
N LYS A 68 7.48 -12.76 -12.20
CA LYS A 68 6.32 -13.38 -11.55
C LYS A 68 5.40 -12.31 -10.95
N VAL A 69 4.10 -12.58 -10.93
CA VAL A 69 3.08 -11.75 -10.26
C VAL A 69 2.53 -12.52 -9.07
N TYR A 70 2.57 -11.91 -7.90
CA TYR A 70 2.02 -12.42 -6.66
C TYR A 70 0.78 -11.62 -6.31
N ILE A 71 -0.32 -12.30 -6.04
CA ILE A 71 -1.57 -11.66 -5.67
C ILE A 71 -2.36 -12.52 -4.71
N MET A 72 -3.05 -11.86 -3.77
CA MET A 72 -3.94 -12.54 -2.84
C MET A 72 -5.40 -12.30 -3.21
N ASP A 73 -6.20 -13.34 -3.03
CA ASP A 73 -7.65 -13.27 -3.17
C ASP A 73 -8.39 -14.12 -2.14
N ARG A 74 -9.72 -13.92 -2.10
CA ARG A 74 -10.63 -14.67 -1.25
C ARG A 74 -11.65 -15.43 -2.09
N GLN A 75 -11.87 -16.68 -1.69
CA GLN A 75 -12.90 -17.57 -2.20
C GLN A 75 -13.92 -17.82 -1.09
N ILE A 76 -15.18 -17.40 -1.30
CA ILE A 76 -16.27 -17.65 -0.34
C ILE A 76 -16.85 -19.05 -0.55
N ASP A 77 -17.25 -19.70 0.54
CA ASP A 77 -17.88 -21.02 0.45
C ASP A 77 -19.23 -20.95 -0.26
N LYS A 78 -19.61 -22.06 -0.91
CA LYS A 78 -20.87 -22.15 -1.65
C LYS A 78 -22.05 -21.90 -0.71
N GLY A 79 -22.87 -20.91 -1.04
CA GLY A 79 -24.05 -20.52 -0.25
C GLY A 79 -23.76 -19.50 0.86
N ALA A 80 -22.50 -19.21 1.16
CA ALA A 80 -22.13 -18.13 2.07
C ALA A 80 -22.49 -16.78 1.42
N LYS A 81 -23.11 -15.89 2.20
CA LYS A 81 -23.47 -14.54 1.77
C LYS A 81 -22.93 -13.52 2.76
N SER A 82 -22.57 -12.35 2.25
CA SER A 82 -22.30 -11.20 3.11
C SER A 82 -23.61 -10.77 3.79
N PRO A 83 -23.57 -10.39 5.07
CA PRO A 83 -24.73 -9.83 5.75
C PRO A 83 -25.14 -8.50 5.12
N GLU A 84 -26.42 -8.17 5.20
CA GLU A 84 -26.94 -6.86 4.76
C GLU A 84 -26.29 -5.72 5.55
N ASN A 85 -26.16 -5.88 6.87
CA ASN A 85 -25.38 -4.99 7.71
C ASN A 85 -23.90 -5.42 7.70
N PRO A 86 -22.99 -4.64 7.08
CA PRO A 86 -21.57 -4.97 7.01
C PRO A 86 -20.86 -4.92 8.38
N PHE A 87 -21.53 -4.43 9.44
CA PHE A 87 -21.02 -4.41 10.81
C PHE A 87 -21.63 -5.50 11.70
N SER A 88 -22.39 -6.44 11.13
CA SER A 88 -22.89 -7.58 11.90
C SER A 88 -21.75 -8.54 12.27
N LYS A 89 -21.81 -9.10 13.47
CA LYS A 89 -20.80 -10.05 13.99
C LYS A 89 -21.08 -11.47 13.49
N ILE A 90 -21.07 -11.65 12.18
CA ILE A 90 -21.29 -12.94 11.54
C ILE A 90 -19.98 -13.41 10.91
N THR A 91 -19.59 -14.63 11.26
CA THR A 91 -18.44 -15.29 10.64
C THR A 91 -18.83 -15.88 9.29
N ILE A 92 -18.14 -15.47 8.24
CA ILE A 92 -18.43 -15.91 6.86
C ILE A 92 -17.36 -16.90 6.42
N PRO A 93 -17.71 -18.17 6.18
CA PRO A 93 -16.74 -19.19 5.81
C PRO A 93 -16.17 -18.94 4.41
N GLY A 94 -14.92 -19.34 4.23
CA GLY A 94 -14.17 -19.13 3.00
C GLY A 94 -12.68 -19.39 3.18
N ASN A 95 -11.96 -19.25 2.08
CA ASN A 95 -10.53 -19.45 2.00
C ASN A 95 -9.84 -18.19 1.48
N GLU A 96 -8.63 -17.93 1.97
CA GLU A 96 -7.71 -16.99 1.33
C GLU A 96 -6.69 -17.77 0.50
N ARG A 97 -6.30 -17.21 -0.65
CA ARG A 97 -5.34 -17.83 -1.56
C ARG A 97 -4.28 -16.84 -2.00
N LEU A 98 -3.03 -17.30 -2.01
CA LEU A 98 -1.91 -16.65 -2.68
C LEU A 98 -1.69 -17.34 -4.04
N LEU A 99 -1.69 -16.54 -5.10
CA LEU A 99 -1.37 -16.98 -6.46
C LEU A 99 -0.01 -16.45 -6.87
N CYS A 100 0.77 -17.28 -7.57
CA CYS A 100 1.95 -16.88 -8.32
C CYS A 100 1.68 -17.12 -9.81
N LEU A 101 1.71 -16.06 -10.61
CA LEU A 101 1.47 -16.09 -12.04
C LEU A 101 2.76 -15.77 -12.79
N ASP A 102 2.93 -16.34 -13.97
CA ASP A 102 3.94 -15.91 -14.94
C ASP A 102 3.59 -14.50 -15.44
N ALA A 103 4.48 -13.53 -15.27
CA ALA A 103 4.20 -12.14 -15.63
C ALA A 103 4.08 -11.92 -17.16
N LYS A 104 4.65 -12.80 -17.98
CA LYS A 104 4.60 -12.71 -19.46
C LYS A 104 3.24 -13.13 -20.00
N ASN A 105 2.61 -14.16 -19.43
CA ASN A 105 1.39 -14.75 -20.00
C ASN A 105 0.20 -14.90 -19.04
N GLY A 106 0.37 -14.61 -17.74
CA GLY A 106 -0.69 -14.66 -16.74
C GLY A 106 -1.09 -16.07 -16.29
N LYS A 107 -0.38 -17.13 -16.74
CA LYS A 107 -0.65 -18.51 -16.31
C LYS A 107 -0.22 -18.68 -14.86
N ILE A 108 -1.03 -19.42 -14.10
CA ILE A 108 -0.68 -19.83 -12.73
C ILE A 108 0.54 -20.74 -12.79
N ILE A 109 1.60 -20.36 -12.08
CA ILE A 109 2.77 -21.20 -11.81
C ILE A 109 2.46 -22.11 -10.62
N TRP A 110 1.96 -21.51 -9.54
CA TRP A 110 1.47 -22.22 -8.36
C TRP A 110 0.44 -21.38 -7.61
N GLU A 111 -0.38 -22.04 -6.79
CA GLU A 111 -1.29 -21.40 -5.86
C GLU A 111 -1.27 -22.11 -4.50
N LYS A 112 -1.57 -21.36 -3.43
CA LYS A 112 -1.70 -21.87 -2.06
C LYS A 112 -2.92 -21.27 -1.40
N SER A 113 -3.83 -22.11 -0.96
CA SER A 113 -5.07 -21.73 -0.28
C SER A 113 -5.05 -22.22 1.18
N TYR A 114 -5.73 -21.50 2.06
CA TYR A 114 -5.98 -21.92 3.44
C TYR A 114 -7.35 -21.46 3.92
N ASN A 115 -7.95 -22.27 4.80
CA ASN A 115 -9.20 -21.93 5.45
C ASN A 115 -9.05 -20.64 6.27
N CYS A 116 -9.89 -19.65 5.98
CA CYS A 116 -9.84 -18.33 6.59
C CYS A 116 -11.27 -17.74 6.66
N PRO A 117 -12.06 -18.19 7.66
CA PRO A 117 -13.38 -17.62 7.90
C PRO A 117 -13.23 -16.18 8.38
N TYR A 118 -14.01 -15.26 7.80
CA TYR A 118 -13.90 -13.83 8.13
C TYR A 118 -14.89 -13.43 9.22
N SER A 119 -14.38 -12.74 10.23
CA SER A 119 -15.09 -12.03 11.29
C SER A 119 -15.08 -10.51 11.10
N ILE A 120 -14.38 -10.02 10.07
CA ILE A 120 -14.25 -8.60 9.74
C ILE A 120 -15.51 -7.98 9.13
N SER A 121 -15.60 -6.66 9.22
CA SER A 121 -16.61 -5.88 8.50
C SER A 121 -16.44 -6.04 6.99
N TYR A 122 -17.57 -6.27 6.28
CA TYR A 122 -17.70 -6.57 4.85
C TYR A 122 -16.68 -7.60 4.33
N SER A 123 -17.19 -8.72 3.85
CA SER A 123 -16.43 -9.96 3.70
C SER A 123 -15.47 -10.05 2.51
N ALA A 124 -14.99 -8.91 1.98
CA ALA A 124 -13.98 -8.85 0.94
C ALA A 124 -12.59 -8.66 1.56
N GLY A 125 -11.59 -9.27 0.95
CA GLY A 125 -10.19 -9.33 1.39
C GLY A 125 -9.48 -10.37 0.52
N PRO A 126 -8.18 -10.64 0.69
CA PRO A 126 -7.24 -10.04 1.64
C PRO A 126 -6.90 -8.59 1.27
N ARG A 127 -6.14 -7.90 2.14
CA ARG A 127 -5.91 -6.44 2.03
C ARG A 127 -4.46 -6.04 1.92
N THR A 128 -3.54 -6.90 2.35
CA THR A 128 -2.11 -6.63 2.28
C THR A 128 -1.56 -7.02 0.93
N THR A 129 -0.69 -6.18 0.37
CA THR A 129 0.04 -6.54 -0.86
C THR A 129 1.12 -7.55 -0.47
N PRO A 130 1.30 -8.67 -1.18
CA PRO A 130 2.41 -9.58 -0.92
C PRO A 130 3.75 -8.84 -0.94
N LEU A 131 4.68 -9.22 -0.06
CA LEU A 131 6.03 -8.67 -0.03
C LEU A 131 7.04 -9.73 -0.46
N ILE A 132 7.80 -9.44 -1.51
CA ILE A 132 8.78 -10.36 -2.08
C ILE A 132 10.18 -9.90 -1.67
N ASP A 133 10.97 -10.85 -1.20
CA ASP A 133 12.39 -10.64 -0.87
C ASP A 133 13.16 -11.89 -1.28
N GLU A 134 13.95 -11.76 -2.34
CA GLU A 134 14.73 -12.84 -2.93
C GLU A 134 13.87 -14.09 -3.22
N ASN A 135 14.10 -15.19 -2.50
CA ASN A 135 13.42 -16.47 -2.65
C ASN A 135 12.20 -16.62 -1.72
N ARG A 136 11.76 -15.55 -1.06
CA ARG A 136 10.64 -15.55 -0.10
C ARG A 136 9.53 -14.60 -0.50
N VAL A 137 8.30 -15.02 -0.25
CA VAL A 137 7.10 -14.17 -0.29
C VAL A 137 6.41 -14.19 1.06
N TYR A 138 6.17 -13.00 1.59
CA TYR A 138 5.49 -12.75 2.85
C TYR A 138 4.08 -12.25 2.60
N THR A 139 3.12 -12.79 3.34
CA THR A 139 1.70 -12.41 3.22
C THR A 139 1.07 -12.32 4.60
N ILE A 140 0.20 -11.33 4.82
CA ILE A 140 -0.65 -11.23 6.00
C ILE A 140 -2.11 -11.31 5.57
N GLY A 141 -2.79 -12.38 5.96
CA GLY A 141 -4.21 -12.57 5.74
C GLY A 141 -5.07 -11.56 6.51
N ALA A 142 -6.33 -11.36 6.11
CA ALA A 142 -7.21 -10.38 6.75
C ALA A 142 -7.50 -10.70 8.23
N GLU A 143 -7.39 -11.98 8.62
CA GLU A 143 -7.53 -12.48 9.99
C GLU A 143 -6.19 -12.64 10.73
N GLY A 144 -5.09 -12.06 10.23
CA GLY A 144 -3.81 -12.03 10.96
C GLY A 144 -2.94 -13.27 10.76
N ASN A 145 -3.16 -13.99 9.66
CA ASN A 145 -2.34 -15.14 9.29
C ASN A 145 -1.08 -14.67 8.54
N LEU A 146 0.06 -14.60 9.22
CA LEU A 146 1.36 -14.32 8.62
C LEU A 146 1.97 -15.61 8.06
N TYR A 147 2.29 -15.60 6.77
CA TYR A 147 3.00 -16.70 6.11
C TYR A 147 4.27 -16.19 5.45
N CYS A 148 5.35 -16.97 5.58
CA CYS A 148 6.52 -16.93 4.72
C CYS A 148 6.53 -18.18 3.84
N ARG A 149 6.64 -17.99 2.52
CA ARG A 149 6.63 -19.07 1.52
C ARG A 149 7.77 -18.92 0.54
N SER A 150 8.21 -20.04 -0.03
CA SER A 150 9.15 -20.06 -1.14
C SER A 150 8.53 -19.43 -2.39
N THR A 151 9.28 -18.58 -3.10
CA THR A 151 8.84 -17.98 -4.37
C THR A 151 8.76 -19.01 -5.51
N SER A 152 9.50 -20.12 -5.42
CA SER A 152 9.58 -21.12 -6.49
C SER A 152 8.37 -22.04 -6.56
N ASP A 153 7.82 -22.47 -5.42
CA ASP A 153 6.76 -23.49 -5.35
C ASP A 153 5.66 -23.20 -4.30
N GLY A 154 5.75 -22.06 -3.62
CA GLY A 154 4.81 -21.64 -2.57
C GLY A 154 4.86 -22.50 -1.31
N LYS A 155 5.85 -23.38 -1.14
CA LYS A 155 6.00 -24.17 0.10
C LYS A 155 6.15 -23.23 1.29
N LYS A 156 5.43 -23.55 2.37
CA LYS A 156 5.51 -22.81 3.63
C LYS A 156 6.90 -23.02 4.24
N ILE A 157 7.57 -21.93 4.56
CA ILE A 157 8.85 -21.93 5.29
C ILE A 157 8.54 -21.80 6.78
N TRP A 158 7.78 -20.78 7.15
CA TRP A 158 7.29 -20.55 8.51
C TRP A 158 5.97 -19.77 8.49
N SER A 159 5.26 -19.74 9.61
CA SER A 159 4.01 -18.99 9.76
C SER A 159 3.75 -18.62 11.22
N THR A 160 3.07 -17.50 11.41
CA THR A 160 2.60 -17.02 12.72
C THR A 160 1.15 -16.58 12.59
N ASP A 161 0.30 -16.98 13.51
CA ASP A 161 -1.06 -16.45 13.61
C ASP A 161 -1.08 -15.39 14.72
N PHE A 162 -1.39 -14.14 14.37
CA PHE A 162 -1.27 -13.03 15.32
C PHE A 162 -2.24 -13.16 16.49
N ASN A 163 -3.47 -13.59 16.25
CA ASN A 163 -4.48 -13.70 17.30
C ASN A 163 -4.04 -14.68 18.39
N THR A 164 -3.47 -15.83 18.00
CA THR A 164 -2.98 -16.84 18.94
C THR A 164 -1.63 -16.48 19.54
N ALA A 165 -0.69 -15.95 18.76
CA ALA A 165 0.66 -15.60 19.24
C ALA A 165 0.66 -14.42 20.21
N PHE A 166 -0.24 -13.45 20.02
CA PHE A 166 -0.24 -12.18 20.78
C PHE A 166 -1.52 -11.93 21.57
N ASN A 167 -2.48 -12.88 21.56
CA ASN A 167 -3.78 -12.74 22.21
C ASN A 167 -4.53 -11.46 21.77
N VAL A 168 -4.43 -11.13 20.48
CA VAL A 168 -5.10 -9.99 19.86
C VAL A 168 -6.37 -10.42 19.15
N LYS A 169 -7.22 -9.44 18.82
CA LYS A 169 -8.42 -9.65 18.02
C LYS A 169 -8.20 -9.10 16.62
N THR A 170 -8.81 -9.73 15.63
CA THR A 170 -8.88 -9.18 14.28
C THR A 170 -9.50 -7.77 14.30
N PRO A 171 -8.85 -6.76 13.70
CA PRO A 171 -9.38 -5.41 13.60
C PRO A 171 -10.72 -5.36 12.87
N THR A 172 -11.50 -4.30 13.09
CA THR A 172 -12.82 -4.13 12.46
C THR A 172 -12.80 -4.33 10.94
N TRP A 173 -11.74 -3.84 10.26
CA TRP A 173 -11.56 -4.02 8.82
C TRP A 173 -10.49 -5.04 8.46
N GLY A 174 -10.01 -5.84 9.41
CA GLY A 174 -8.96 -6.83 9.20
C GLY A 174 -7.56 -6.23 9.11
N PHE A 175 -6.56 -7.11 9.23
CA PHE A 175 -5.16 -6.74 9.10
C PHE A 175 -4.87 -6.25 7.68
N SER A 176 -4.41 -4.99 7.57
CA SER A 176 -4.24 -4.29 6.29
C SER A 176 -2.84 -3.69 6.10
N SER A 177 -2.01 -3.68 7.14
CA SER A 177 -0.64 -3.18 7.08
C SER A 177 0.28 -4.19 6.41
N THR A 178 0.72 -3.89 5.19
CA THR A 178 1.75 -4.67 4.49
C THR A 178 3.05 -4.65 5.30
N PRO A 179 3.71 -5.80 5.55
CA PRO A 179 4.93 -5.82 6.33
C PRO A 179 6.06 -5.03 5.67
N LEU A 180 7.11 -4.77 6.45
CA LEU A 180 8.31 -4.06 6.02
C LEU A 180 9.53 -4.94 6.28
N ILE A 181 10.45 -4.96 5.33
CA ILE A 181 11.77 -5.56 5.54
C ILE A 181 12.76 -4.47 5.89
N TYR A 182 13.55 -4.73 6.91
CA TYR A 182 14.70 -3.91 7.29
C TYR A 182 15.85 -4.84 7.67
N GLU A 183 16.89 -4.89 6.83
CA GLU A 183 17.99 -5.85 6.95
C GLU A 183 17.46 -7.31 7.02
N ASN A 184 17.67 -8.01 8.16
CA ASN A 184 17.18 -9.37 8.39
C ASN A 184 15.82 -9.41 9.11
N LEU A 185 15.20 -8.26 9.35
CA LEU A 185 13.94 -8.16 10.09
C LEU A 185 12.75 -8.06 9.14
N LEU A 186 11.68 -8.78 9.46
CA LEU A 186 10.33 -8.59 8.94
C LEU A 186 9.49 -7.92 10.04
N ILE A 187 9.12 -6.67 9.83
CA ILE A 187 8.37 -5.85 10.78
C ILE A 187 6.89 -5.87 10.39
N CYS A 188 6.05 -6.28 11.34
CA CYS A 188 4.61 -6.46 11.20
C CYS A 188 3.84 -5.68 12.27
N LEU A 189 2.57 -5.38 12.00
CA LEU A 189 1.67 -4.79 13.00
C LEU A 189 0.61 -5.81 13.45
N ALA A 190 0.63 -6.17 14.73
CA ALA A 190 -0.31 -7.14 15.32
C ALA A 190 -1.36 -6.48 16.24
N GLY A 191 -1.02 -5.35 16.89
CA GLY A 191 -1.89 -4.67 17.85
C GLY A 191 -1.71 -5.23 19.26
N GLY A 192 -2.48 -4.74 20.23
CA GLY A 192 -2.45 -5.26 21.60
C GLY A 192 -1.38 -4.63 22.49
N GLU A 193 -1.23 -5.18 23.70
CA GLU A 193 -0.28 -4.70 24.70
C GLU A 193 1.14 -5.16 24.36
N GLY A 194 2.05 -4.21 24.16
CA GLY A 194 3.46 -4.45 23.82
C GLY A 194 3.69 -5.12 22.46
N THR A 195 2.66 -5.25 21.63
CA THR A 195 2.62 -6.08 20.42
C THR A 195 2.09 -5.33 19.19
N VAL A 196 1.91 -4.01 19.29
CA VAL A 196 1.51 -3.20 18.13
C VAL A 196 2.50 -3.36 17.00
N ALA A 197 3.81 -3.23 17.26
CA ALA A 197 4.87 -3.53 16.31
C ALA A 197 5.66 -4.75 16.77
N VAL A 198 5.85 -5.71 15.86
CA VAL A 198 6.63 -6.93 16.12
C VAL A 198 7.60 -7.15 14.96
N ALA A 199 8.87 -7.36 15.27
CA ALA A 199 9.88 -7.77 14.30
C ALA A 199 10.20 -9.25 14.45
N PHE A 200 10.24 -9.93 13.31
CA PHE A 200 10.65 -11.31 13.19
C PHE A 200 11.97 -11.40 12.43
N ASP A 201 12.79 -12.41 12.72
CA ASP A 201 13.83 -12.84 11.79
C ASP A 201 13.15 -13.33 10.51
N LYS A 202 13.42 -12.65 9.39
CA LYS A 202 12.71 -12.90 8.12
C LYS A 202 12.94 -14.31 7.59
N SER A 203 14.03 -14.99 7.99
CA SER A 203 14.41 -16.31 7.51
C SER A 203 13.64 -17.44 8.20
N ASN A 204 13.31 -17.28 9.49
CA ASN A 204 12.80 -18.38 10.33
C ASN A 204 11.54 -18.02 11.14
N GLY A 205 11.12 -16.75 11.17
CA GLY A 205 9.89 -16.31 11.81
C GLY A 205 9.96 -16.20 13.33
N LYS A 206 11.15 -16.32 13.94
CA LYS A 206 11.33 -16.07 15.38
C LYS A 206 11.19 -14.58 15.67
N GLU A 207 10.44 -14.26 16.72
CA GLU A 207 10.37 -12.89 17.24
C GLU A 207 11.76 -12.42 17.68
N VAL A 208 12.12 -11.19 17.29
CA VAL A 208 13.38 -10.53 17.65
C VAL A 208 13.11 -9.42 18.67
N TRP A 209 12.10 -8.60 18.42
CA TRP A 209 11.63 -7.57 19.34
C TRP A 209 10.15 -7.28 19.11
N ARG A 210 9.51 -6.69 20.12
CA ARG A 210 8.15 -6.14 20.05
C ARG A 210 8.07 -4.83 20.81
N SER A 211 7.16 -3.95 20.40
CA SER A 211 7.04 -2.60 20.96
C SER A 211 5.63 -2.02 20.76
N LEU A 212 5.36 -0.95 21.51
CA LEU A 212 4.12 -0.16 21.52
C LEU A 212 2.87 -0.94 21.99
N SER A 213 1.94 -0.20 22.61
CA SER A 213 0.64 -0.68 23.04
C SER A 213 -0.45 0.18 22.42
N ALA A 214 -1.48 -0.45 21.88
CA ALA A 214 -2.70 0.20 21.40
C ALA A 214 -3.80 -0.85 21.25
N LYS A 215 -5.06 -0.43 21.32
CA LYS A 215 -6.20 -1.35 21.20
C LYS A 215 -6.26 -2.05 19.83
N GLU A 216 -5.89 -1.36 18.77
CA GLU A 216 -5.80 -1.88 17.41
C GLU A 216 -4.43 -1.51 16.80
N PRO A 217 -3.89 -2.29 15.83
CA PRO A 217 -2.60 -1.99 15.20
C PRO A 217 -2.62 -0.72 14.33
N GLY A 218 -3.80 -0.29 13.87
CA GLY A 218 -3.92 0.63 12.74
C GLY A 218 -3.87 -0.10 11.40
N TYR A 219 -3.95 0.65 10.30
CA TYR A 219 -4.04 0.09 8.94
C TYR A 219 -2.88 0.52 8.02
N ALA A 220 -2.12 1.54 8.43
CA ALA A 220 -1.00 2.09 7.70
C ALA A 220 0.19 1.12 7.77
N PRO A 221 0.86 0.84 6.64
CA PRO A 221 2.11 0.08 6.66
C PRO A 221 3.21 0.79 7.46
N PRO A 222 4.09 0.06 8.15
CA PRO A 222 5.33 0.62 8.70
C PRO A 222 6.22 1.22 7.60
N VAL A 223 6.93 2.31 7.95
CA VAL A 223 7.80 3.06 7.03
C VAL A 223 9.18 3.27 7.67
N ILE A 224 10.26 3.08 6.92
CA ILE A 224 11.59 3.57 7.31
C ILE A 224 11.74 4.97 6.75
N ILE A 225 12.16 5.89 7.61
CA ILE A 225 12.61 7.21 7.19
C ILE A 225 14.09 7.36 7.53
N ASN A 226 14.83 8.05 6.66
CA ASN A 226 16.20 8.47 6.98
C ASN A 226 16.18 9.95 7.36
N TYR A 227 16.62 10.26 8.58
CA TYR A 227 16.74 11.64 9.04
C TYR A 227 18.05 11.81 9.80
N ASN A 228 18.86 12.80 9.40
CA ASN A 228 20.22 13.01 9.91
C ASN A 228 21.09 11.75 9.89
N LYS A 229 21.03 10.97 8.79
CA LYS A 229 21.76 9.70 8.60
C LYS A 229 21.41 8.60 9.60
N LYS A 230 20.27 8.71 10.29
CA LYS A 230 19.72 7.68 11.17
C LYS A 230 18.39 7.19 10.60
N ASP A 231 18.27 5.88 10.51
CA ASP A 231 17.01 5.24 10.13
C ASP A 231 16.07 5.20 11.33
N GLN A 232 14.84 5.66 11.13
CA GLN A 232 13.75 5.59 12.11
C GLN A 232 12.59 4.81 11.52
N LEU A 233 12.05 3.88 12.29
CA LEU A 233 10.83 3.16 11.97
C LEU A 233 9.63 4.00 12.41
N ILE A 234 8.83 4.47 11.46
CA ILE A 234 7.57 5.17 11.74
C ILE A 234 6.42 4.17 11.84
N ILE A 235 5.76 4.15 13.00
CA ILE A 235 4.55 3.38 13.27
C ILE A 235 3.43 4.35 13.64
N TRP A 236 2.38 4.36 12.82
CA TRP A 236 1.18 5.14 13.08
C TRP A 236 0.01 4.24 13.48
N ASN A 237 -0.17 4.12 14.80
CA ASN A 237 -1.29 3.38 15.37
C ASN A 237 -2.49 4.34 15.60
N PRO A 238 -3.66 3.84 16.02
CA PRO A 238 -4.86 4.65 16.26
C PRO A 238 -4.74 5.75 17.32
N GLU A 239 -3.75 5.67 18.20
CA GLU A 239 -3.63 6.50 19.40
C GLU A 239 -2.43 7.46 19.30
N SER A 240 -1.42 7.15 18.46
CA SER A 240 -0.19 7.93 18.33
C SER A 240 0.60 7.70 17.04
N VAL A 241 1.44 8.68 16.70
CA VAL A 241 2.53 8.56 15.72
C VAL A 241 3.84 8.34 16.47
N ASN A 242 4.60 7.32 16.10
CA ASN A 242 5.79 6.90 16.84
C ASN A 242 6.96 6.74 15.89
N ALA A 243 8.16 7.13 16.34
CA ALA A 243 9.41 6.66 15.76
C ALA A 243 10.09 5.68 16.71
N LEU A 244 10.63 4.61 16.13
CA LEU A 244 11.40 3.62 16.85
C LEU A 244 12.74 3.39 16.17
N ASN A 245 13.71 2.88 16.93
CA ASN A 245 14.88 2.25 16.35
C ASN A 245 14.46 0.97 15.62
N PRO A 246 14.67 0.84 14.30
CA PRO A 246 14.20 -0.32 13.54
C PRO A 246 14.87 -1.63 13.96
N LYS A 247 16.05 -1.59 14.57
CA LYS A 247 16.80 -2.79 15.00
C LYS A 247 16.37 -3.29 16.37
N THR A 248 15.99 -2.40 17.28
CA THR A 248 15.73 -2.74 18.69
C THR A 248 14.26 -2.59 19.11
N GLY A 249 13.46 -1.84 18.36
CA GLY A 249 12.09 -1.50 18.75
C GLY A 249 12.00 -0.45 19.86
N GLU A 250 13.12 0.15 20.27
CA GLU A 250 13.14 1.21 21.27
C GLU A 250 12.48 2.48 20.71
N ILE A 251 11.61 3.09 21.52
CA ILE A 251 10.91 4.32 21.13
C ILE A 251 11.90 5.49 21.14
N ILE A 252 11.98 6.20 20.02
CA ILE A 252 12.76 7.44 19.88
C ILE A 252 11.89 8.63 20.29
N TRP A 253 10.66 8.71 19.76
CA TRP A 253 9.68 9.75 20.10
C TRP A 253 8.26 9.27 19.82
N THR A 254 7.29 9.92 20.48
CA THR A 254 5.85 9.65 20.32
C THR A 254 5.07 10.97 20.30
N ILE A 255 4.18 11.15 19.32
CA ILE A 255 3.17 12.22 19.29
C ILE A 255 1.78 11.59 19.47
N PRO A 256 1.06 11.87 20.58
CA PRO A 256 -0.31 11.43 20.76
C PRO A 256 -1.26 12.00 19.70
N TRP A 257 -2.07 11.14 19.10
CA TRP A 257 -3.10 11.52 18.15
C TRP A 257 -4.21 10.46 18.05
N GLU A 258 -5.21 10.58 18.91
CA GLU A 258 -6.38 9.70 18.92
C GLU A 258 -7.23 9.84 17.65
N LEU A 259 -7.38 8.76 16.90
CA LEU A 259 -8.13 8.71 15.64
C LEU A 259 -9.54 8.18 15.83
N ARG A 260 -10.52 8.88 15.24
CA ARG A 260 -11.91 8.42 15.23
C ARG A 260 -12.01 7.11 14.43
N TYR A 261 -12.49 6.07 15.09
CA TYR A 261 -12.55 4.68 14.59
C TYR A 261 -11.18 4.10 14.21
N GLY A 262 -10.07 4.64 14.73
CA GLY A 262 -8.72 4.09 14.49
C GLY A 262 -8.26 4.10 13.03
N LEU A 263 -8.78 5.03 12.21
CA LEU A 263 -8.49 5.09 10.78
C LEU A 263 -7.11 5.71 10.46
N SER A 264 -6.02 5.07 10.91
CA SER A 264 -4.66 5.33 10.41
C SER A 264 -4.44 4.49 9.15
N VAL A 265 -4.91 4.96 7.99
CA VAL A 265 -4.88 4.15 6.74
C VAL A 265 -3.76 4.59 5.79
N SER A 266 -3.61 5.89 5.60
CA SER A 266 -2.61 6.45 4.68
C SER A 266 -1.19 6.16 5.15
N THR A 267 -0.28 5.84 4.24
CA THR A 267 1.15 5.67 4.57
C THR A 267 1.74 7.03 4.94
N PRO A 268 2.44 7.20 6.08
CA PRO A 268 3.16 8.42 6.39
C PRO A 268 4.17 8.78 5.29
N GLN A 269 4.33 10.06 4.98
CA GLN A 269 5.23 10.54 3.92
C GLN A 269 6.26 11.52 4.48
N LEU A 270 7.55 11.19 4.36
CA LEU A 270 8.62 12.13 4.68
C LEU A 270 9.08 12.84 3.40
N VAL A 271 9.09 14.16 3.43
CA VAL A 271 9.80 14.98 2.42
C VAL A 271 10.71 15.96 3.14
N ASN A 272 12.00 15.91 2.82
CA ASN A 272 13.06 16.58 3.57
C ASN A 272 13.01 16.16 5.05
N ASP A 273 12.59 17.06 5.93
CA ASP A 273 12.44 16.86 7.37
C ASP A 273 10.99 17.04 7.86
N ILE A 274 10.01 17.02 6.94
CA ILE A 274 8.58 17.14 7.25
C ILE A 274 7.89 15.80 7.02
N LEU A 275 7.40 15.20 8.10
CA LEU A 275 6.58 14.00 8.07
C LEU A 275 5.09 14.39 8.02
N PHE A 276 4.40 13.93 6.98
CA PHE A 276 2.98 14.22 6.74
C PHE A 276 2.12 12.96 6.91
N LEU A 277 0.97 13.13 7.57
CA LEU A 277 -0.02 12.07 7.79
C LEU A 277 -1.44 12.59 7.54
N SER A 278 -2.33 11.75 7.01
CA SER A 278 -3.74 12.10 6.76
C SER A 278 -4.70 10.95 7.10
N SER A 279 -5.75 11.27 7.84
CA SER A 279 -6.83 10.39 8.26
C SER A 279 -8.19 10.99 7.91
N PHE A 280 -9.16 10.13 7.62
CA PHE A 280 -10.47 10.51 7.08
C PHE A 280 -11.23 11.49 7.99
N TYR A 281 -11.44 11.13 9.26
CA TYR A 281 -12.18 11.99 10.18
C TYR A 281 -11.30 13.07 10.79
N ASN A 282 -10.06 12.72 11.13
CA ASN A 282 -9.18 13.56 11.93
C ASN A 282 -8.42 14.59 11.08
N GLY A 283 -8.52 14.52 9.76
CA GLY A 283 -7.76 15.38 8.85
C GLY A 283 -6.29 15.01 8.84
N SER A 284 -5.42 16.01 8.75
CA SER A 284 -3.99 15.79 8.57
C SER A 284 -3.13 16.55 9.55
N MET A 285 -1.89 16.09 9.68
CA MET A 285 -0.87 16.64 10.56
C MET A 285 0.46 16.66 9.79
N ALA A 286 1.18 17.78 9.88
CA ALA A 286 2.56 17.89 9.44
C ALA A 286 3.47 18.08 10.65
N ILE A 287 4.55 17.31 10.68
CA ILE A 287 5.48 17.23 11.79
C ILE A 287 6.88 17.57 11.25
N LYS A 288 7.53 18.57 11.84
CA LYS A 288 8.94 18.88 11.59
C LYS A 288 9.79 18.00 12.49
N LEU A 289 10.64 17.17 11.88
CA LEU A 289 11.60 16.35 12.63
C LEU A 289 12.71 17.23 13.21
N SER A 290 13.11 16.96 14.45
CA SER A 290 14.08 17.76 15.18
C SER A 290 15.11 16.91 15.92
N GLY A 291 16.12 16.41 15.21
CA GLY A 291 17.19 15.58 15.80
C GLY A 291 16.67 14.42 16.66
N GLU A 292 17.23 14.29 17.86
CA GLU A 292 16.79 13.34 18.91
C GLU A 292 15.78 13.97 19.89
N LYS A 293 15.36 15.22 19.66
CA LYS A 293 14.35 15.89 20.47
C LYS A 293 12.96 15.54 19.96
N GLN A 294 11.96 15.76 20.82
CA GLN A 294 10.55 15.67 20.46
C GLN A 294 10.28 16.51 19.19
N PRO A 295 9.74 15.92 18.13
CA PRO A 295 9.45 16.64 16.90
C PRO A 295 8.32 17.67 17.09
N GLU A 296 8.33 18.71 16.27
CA GLU A 296 7.40 19.83 16.36
C GLU A 296 6.19 19.61 15.42
N ILE A 297 4.98 19.79 15.93
CA ILE A 297 3.79 19.81 15.08
C ILE A 297 3.73 21.18 14.40
N MET A 298 4.01 21.23 13.09
CA MET A 298 3.94 22.47 12.31
C MET A 298 2.50 22.97 12.21
N TRP A 299 1.58 22.04 11.92
CA TRP A 299 0.16 22.29 11.89
C TRP A 299 -0.61 20.97 11.95
N LYS A 300 -1.87 21.06 12.39
CA LYS A 300 -2.77 19.91 12.56
C LYS A 300 -4.20 20.37 12.34
N THR A 301 -5.02 19.55 11.67
CA THR A 301 -6.47 19.78 11.61
C THR A 301 -7.06 19.87 13.01
N ALA A 302 -7.72 20.99 13.33
CA ALA A 302 -8.22 21.24 14.67
C ALA A 302 -9.53 20.49 15.00
N LYS A 303 -10.40 20.29 14.01
CA LYS A 303 -11.75 19.74 14.22
C LYS A 303 -11.97 18.46 13.41
N VAL A 304 -12.31 17.39 14.11
CA VAL A 304 -12.70 16.11 13.51
C VAL A 304 -13.97 16.28 12.67
N SER A 305 -13.89 16.00 11.37
CA SER A 305 -15.02 16.05 10.45
C SER A 305 -14.69 15.33 9.15
N GLU A 306 -15.65 14.61 8.57
CA GLU A 306 -15.53 14.14 7.18
C GLU A 306 -16.12 15.14 6.17
N LYS A 307 -16.87 16.16 6.63
CA LYS A 307 -17.58 17.12 5.76
C LYS A 307 -16.91 18.49 5.75
N ARG A 308 -16.59 19.02 6.94
CA ARG A 308 -15.86 20.28 7.11
C ARG A 308 -14.37 19.97 7.12
N THR A 309 -13.84 19.72 5.93
CA THR A 309 -12.47 19.27 5.74
C THR A 309 -11.60 20.48 5.43
N GLU A 310 -10.89 21.03 6.41
CA GLU A 310 -9.98 22.18 6.21
C GLU A 310 -8.76 21.75 5.39
N HIS A 311 -8.05 20.74 5.89
CA HIS A 311 -6.89 20.13 5.26
C HIS A 311 -7.26 18.88 4.43
N LEU A 312 -6.33 17.94 4.25
CA LEU A 312 -6.57 16.69 3.56
C LEU A 312 -7.15 15.65 4.53
N HIS A 313 -8.27 15.06 4.13
CA HIS A 313 -8.98 14.03 4.89
C HIS A 313 -9.08 12.76 4.04
N GLY A 314 -7.92 12.18 3.72
CA GLY A 314 -7.80 10.97 2.90
C GLY A 314 -8.27 9.72 3.66
N ILE A 315 -8.72 8.71 2.91
CA ILE A 315 -9.16 7.44 3.50
C ILE A 315 -8.41 6.26 2.91
N MET A 316 -8.54 6.02 1.61
CA MET A 316 -7.96 4.84 0.93
C MET A 316 -6.91 5.27 -0.09
N ASN A 317 -6.19 6.35 0.20
CA ASN A 317 -5.11 6.87 -0.62
C ASN A 317 -4.01 7.41 0.28
N THR A 318 -2.77 7.32 -0.19
CA THR A 318 -1.67 8.08 0.39
C THR A 318 -1.47 9.34 -0.43
N ALA A 319 -1.19 10.45 0.23
CA ALA A 319 -0.88 11.69 -0.46
C ALA A 319 0.49 11.61 -1.11
N VAL A 320 0.64 12.23 -2.28
CA VAL A 320 1.95 12.48 -2.89
C VAL A 320 2.39 13.87 -2.51
N ILE A 321 3.66 14.03 -2.14
CA ILE A 321 4.23 15.33 -1.81
C ILE A 321 5.32 15.64 -2.82
N LYS A 322 5.19 16.77 -3.50
CA LYS A 322 6.15 17.22 -4.51
C LYS A 322 6.23 18.73 -4.52
N ASP A 323 7.44 19.28 -4.64
CA ASP A 323 7.70 20.71 -4.79
C ASP A 323 7.06 21.58 -3.69
N GLY A 324 6.96 21.05 -2.45
CA GLY A 324 6.35 21.74 -1.31
C GLY A 324 4.81 21.67 -1.24
N TYR A 325 4.18 20.83 -2.06
CA TYR A 325 2.74 20.68 -2.12
C TYR A 325 2.29 19.24 -1.88
N ILE A 326 1.15 19.09 -1.22
CA ILE A 326 0.47 17.84 -0.92
C ILE A 326 -0.65 17.62 -1.95
N TYR A 327 -0.68 16.44 -2.56
CA TYR A 327 -1.67 16.01 -3.53
C TYR A 327 -2.38 14.74 -3.07
N GLY A 328 -3.71 14.73 -3.02
CA GLY A 328 -4.45 13.52 -2.65
C GLY A 328 -5.96 13.67 -2.71
N ALA A 329 -6.66 12.53 -2.76
CA ALA A 329 -8.12 12.49 -2.64
C ALA A 329 -8.57 12.76 -1.20
N CYS A 330 -9.61 13.58 -1.07
CA CYS A 330 -10.26 13.89 0.20
C CYS A 330 -11.50 13.01 0.42
N SER A 331 -12.21 13.28 1.51
CA SER A 331 -13.30 12.48 2.04
C SER A 331 -14.42 12.14 1.05
N TYR A 332 -14.70 13.00 0.08
CA TYR A 332 -15.74 12.82 -0.92
C TYR A 332 -15.17 12.82 -2.35
N GLY A 333 -13.90 12.41 -2.51
CA GLY A 333 -13.25 12.26 -3.81
C GLY A 333 -12.77 13.57 -4.42
N GLU A 334 -12.82 14.68 -3.68
CA GLU A 334 -12.16 15.92 -4.09
C GLU A 334 -10.65 15.71 -4.03
N PHE A 335 -9.99 15.71 -5.19
CA PHE A 335 -8.54 15.69 -5.27
C PHE A 335 -8.01 17.09 -5.02
N ARG A 336 -7.14 17.25 -4.03
CA ARG A 336 -6.71 18.55 -3.51
C ARG A 336 -5.22 18.78 -3.72
N CYS A 337 -4.87 20.05 -3.88
CA CYS A 337 -3.52 20.55 -3.64
C CYS A 337 -3.51 21.42 -2.39
N LEU A 338 -2.60 21.15 -1.48
CA LEU A 338 -2.38 21.94 -0.27
C LEU A 338 -0.90 22.30 -0.13
N SER A 339 -0.60 23.44 0.47
CA SER A 339 0.78 23.77 0.89
C SER A 339 1.23 22.81 1.98
N LEU A 340 2.40 22.19 1.84
CA LEU A 340 2.99 21.36 2.89
C LEU A 340 3.33 22.17 4.14
N GLU A 341 3.79 23.41 3.95
CA GLU A 341 4.24 24.28 5.04
C GLU A 341 3.09 24.76 5.93
N THR A 342 1.93 25.04 5.35
CA THR A 342 0.81 25.69 6.06
C THR A 342 -0.47 24.86 6.14
N GLY A 343 -0.55 23.77 5.37
CA GLY A 343 -1.78 23.01 5.17
C GLY A 343 -2.84 23.73 4.34
N LYS A 344 -2.64 25.00 3.94
CA LYS A 344 -3.64 25.77 3.19
C LYS A 344 -3.96 25.10 1.86
N ARG A 345 -5.26 24.92 1.56
CA ARG A 345 -5.73 24.44 0.25
C ARG A 345 -5.51 25.51 -0.81
N LEU A 346 -4.92 25.10 -1.94
CA LEU A 346 -4.74 25.94 -3.12
C LEU A 346 -5.89 25.70 -4.12
N TRP A 347 -6.18 24.44 -4.41
CA TRP A 347 -7.26 24.06 -5.33
C TRP A 347 -7.80 22.67 -5.00
N GLU A 348 -8.98 22.36 -5.53
CA GLU A 348 -9.54 21.01 -5.57
C GLU A 348 -10.27 20.72 -6.89
N SER A 349 -10.31 19.45 -7.30
CA SER A 349 -11.03 18.99 -8.49
C SER A 349 -11.54 17.56 -8.29
N LEU A 350 -12.64 17.22 -8.97
CA LEU A 350 -13.18 15.86 -9.03
C LEU A 350 -12.63 15.04 -10.22
N ASP A 351 -11.96 15.71 -11.16
CA ASP A 351 -11.49 15.11 -12.43
C ASP A 351 -10.45 13.99 -12.22
N PRO A 352 -9.48 14.10 -11.28
CA PRO A 352 -8.51 13.03 -11.06
C PRO A 352 -9.16 11.69 -10.68
N VAL A 353 -10.23 11.72 -9.88
CA VAL A 353 -11.00 10.52 -9.51
C VAL A 353 -11.98 10.12 -10.62
N GLY A 354 -12.32 11.04 -11.53
CA GLY A 354 -13.30 10.82 -12.61
C GLY A 354 -14.74 10.95 -12.11
N LEU A 355 -14.99 11.82 -11.14
CA LEU A 355 -16.32 11.99 -10.53
C LEU A 355 -17.07 13.20 -11.12
N LYS A 356 -18.35 13.04 -11.39
CA LYS A 356 -19.25 14.15 -11.78
C LYS A 356 -19.81 14.92 -10.57
N ARG A 357 -19.80 14.30 -9.40
CA ARG A 357 -20.28 14.85 -8.14
C ARG A 357 -19.49 14.21 -6.99
N PRO A 358 -19.34 14.88 -5.83
CA PRO A 358 -18.64 14.31 -4.70
C PRO A 358 -19.23 12.95 -4.31
N SER A 359 -18.36 11.96 -4.08
CA SER A 359 -18.72 10.60 -3.69
C SER A 359 -17.92 10.24 -2.46
N ARG A 360 -18.61 9.93 -1.35
CA ARG A 360 -17.96 9.56 -0.09
C ARG A 360 -17.01 8.38 -0.33
N TRP A 361 -15.77 8.53 0.13
CA TRP A 361 -14.65 7.60 -0.09
C TRP A 361 -14.18 7.46 -1.53
N GLY A 362 -14.50 8.46 -2.36
CA GLY A 362 -13.89 8.58 -3.67
C GLY A 362 -12.38 8.61 -3.56
N THR A 363 -11.70 7.73 -4.30
CA THR A 363 -10.25 7.55 -4.17
C THR A 363 -9.56 7.39 -5.52
N VAL A 364 -8.31 7.83 -5.54
CA VAL A 364 -7.38 7.67 -6.66
C VAL A 364 -5.99 7.40 -6.10
N PHE A 365 -5.32 6.39 -6.66
CA PHE A 365 -3.95 6.05 -6.33
C PHE A 365 -3.03 6.81 -7.28
N VAL A 366 -2.11 7.58 -6.72
CA VAL A 366 -1.20 8.44 -7.48
C VAL A 366 0.20 7.84 -7.46
N THR A 367 0.79 7.64 -8.64
CA THR A 367 2.14 7.11 -8.83
C THR A 367 2.96 8.12 -9.61
N PRO A 368 3.93 8.81 -8.97
CA PRO A 368 4.84 9.70 -9.67
C PRO A 368 5.71 8.92 -10.66
N HIS A 369 5.97 9.54 -11.80
CA HIS A 369 6.84 9.01 -12.83
C HIS A 369 7.44 10.18 -13.61
N LYS A 370 8.72 10.48 -13.36
CA LYS A 370 9.42 11.63 -13.93
C LYS A 370 8.67 12.96 -13.67
N ASP A 371 8.32 13.68 -14.74
CA ASP A 371 7.63 14.98 -14.71
C ASP A 371 6.09 14.86 -14.69
N ARG A 372 5.56 13.65 -14.60
CA ARG A 372 4.13 13.34 -14.69
C ARG A 372 3.69 12.32 -13.64
N PHE A 373 2.39 12.05 -13.61
CA PHE A 373 1.76 11.17 -12.65
C PHE A 373 0.83 10.20 -13.37
N PHE A 374 0.84 8.95 -12.91
CA PHE A 374 -0.19 7.97 -13.20
C PHE A 374 -1.22 8.00 -12.07
N LEU A 375 -2.51 8.08 -12.43
CA LEU A 375 -3.62 8.18 -11.49
C LEU A 375 -4.60 7.04 -11.77
N PHE A 376 -4.59 6.03 -10.90
CA PHE A 376 -5.51 4.89 -10.99
C PHE A 376 -6.71 5.11 -10.07
N SER A 377 -7.88 5.39 -10.62
CA SER A 377 -9.08 5.71 -9.85
C SER A 377 -9.86 4.46 -9.46
N GLU A 378 -10.73 4.58 -8.46
CA GLU A 378 -11.65 3.50 -8.07
C GLU A 378 -12.65 3.08 -9.18
N ASN A 379 -12.77 3.88 -10.24
CA ASN A 379 -13.59 3.55 -11.40
C ASN A 379 -12.84 2.65 -12.40
N GLY A 380 -11.57 2.31 -12.10
CA GLY A 380 -10.72 1.49 -12.95
C GLY A 380 -10.08 2.23 -14.11
N ASP A 381 -10.14 3.55 -14.10
CA ASP A 381 -9.45 4.40 -15.06
C ASP A 381 -8.00 4.60 -14.64
N LEU A 382 -7.09 4.52 -15.60
CA LEU A 382 -5.74 5.05 -15.48
C LEU A 382 -5.67 6.36 -16.26
N ALA A 383 -5.35 7.46 -15.59
CA ALA A 383 -5.04 8.73 -16.21
C ALA A 383 -3.53 9.01 -16.13
N LEU A 384 -3.03 9.71 -17.15
CA LEU A 384 -1.70 10.29 -17.21
C LEU A 384 -1.87 11.81 -17.15
N ALA A 385 -1.19 12.48 -16.22
CA ALA A 385 -1.37 13.92 -16.03
C ALA A 385 -0.11 14.60 -15.51
N LYS A 386 -0.04 15.92 -15.70
CA LYS A 386 0.83 16.81 -14.92
C LYS A 386 0.02 17.42 -13.78
N ILE A 387 0.65 17.57 -12.63
CA ILE A 387 0.03 18.15 -11.44
C ILE A 387 1.03 19.11 -10.82
N ASP A 388 0.57 20.31 -10.50
CA ASP A 388 1.36 21.33 -9.82
C ASP A 388 0.45 22.19 -8.90
N SER A 389 1.00 23.28 -8.35
CA SER A 389 0.26 24.19 -7.47
C SER A 389 -0.82 25.01 -8.17
N LYS A 390 -0.86 25.03 -9.50
CA LYS A 390 -1.86 25.73 -10.30
C LYS A 390 -3.01 24.83 -10.71
N GLY A 391 -2.78 23.52 -10.85
CA GLY A 391 -3.87 22.60 -11.13
C GLY A 391 -3.48 21.18 -11.53
N TYR A 392 -4.51 20.47 -11.97
CA TYR A 392 -4.43 19.17 -12.62
C TYR A 392 -4.57 19.34 -14.13
N HIS A 393 -3.63 18.80 -14.89
CA HIS A 393 -3.60 18.86 -16.35
C HIS A 393 -3.55 17.44 -16.93
N GLU A 394 -4.71 16.90 -17.30
CA GLU A 394 -4.82 15.57 -17.91
C GLU A 394 -4.18 15.54 -19.30
N ILE A 395 -3.35 14.53 -19.55
CA ILE A 395 -2.74 14.24 -20.86
C ILE A 395 -3.58 13.20 -21.61
N SER A 396 -3.97 12.13 -20.93
CA SER A 396 -4.86 11.08 -21.45
C SER A 396 -5.40 10.20 -20.33
N ARG A 397 -6.54 9.56 -20.60
CA ARG A 397 -7.19 8.59 -19.71
C ARG A 397 -7.64 7.36 -20.49
N SER A 398 -7.62 6.19 -19.85
CA SER A 398 -8.23 4.97 -20.36
C SER A 398 -8.82 4.15 -19.22
N ASN A 399 -9.99 3.56 -19.43
CA ASN A 399 -10.49 2.53 -18.53
C ASN A 399 -9.68 1.24 -18.75
N LEU A 400 -9.02 0.76 -17.69
CA LEU A 400 -8.23 -0.48 -17.76
C LEU A 400 -9.04 -1.69 -17.32
N ILE A 401 -9.89 -1.51 -16.30
CA ILE A 401 -10.61 -2.59 -15.67
C ILE A 401 -11.93 -2.12 -15.07
N GLU A 402 -13.02 -2.79 -15.42
CA GLU A 402 -14.34 -2.44 -14.86
C GLU A 402 -14.39 -2.57 -13.33
N PRO A 403 -15.01 -1.61 -12.62
CA PRO A 403 -15.23 -1.70 -11.19
C PRO A 403 -16.35 -2.71 -10.91
N ASN A 404 -16.05 -3.73 -10.12
CA ASN A 404 -17.01 -4.78 -9.74
C ASN A 404 -16.89 -5.25 -8.29
N GLY A 405 -15.95 -4.70 -7.52
CA GLY A 405 -15.99 -4.81 -6.06
C GLY A 405 -17.11 -3.94 -5.52
N ILE A 406 -17.67 -4.31 -4.37
CA ILE A 406 -18.80 -3.61 -3.76
C ILE A 406 -18.40 -3.08 -2.39
N ASP A 407 -18.44 -1.75 -2.22
CA ASP A 407 -18.19 -1.12 -0.92
C ASP A 407 -19.41 -1.22 0.02
N MET A 408 -19.25 -0.76 1.26
CA MET A 408 -20.33 -0.76 2.26
C MET A 408 -21.53 0.15 1.91
N ARG A 409 -21.47 0.93 0.82
CA ARG A 409 -22.54 1.77 0.27
C ARG A 409 -23.07 1.23 -1.05
N GLN A 410 -22.76 -0.01 -1.40
CA GLN A 410 -23.16 -0.68 -2.64
C GLN A 410 -22.60 -0.01 -3.91
N ARG A 411 -21.52 0.77 -3.81
CA ARG A 411 -20.85 1.34 -4.98
C ARG A 411 -19.95 0.28 -5.61
N LYS A 412 -19.93 0.27 -6.94
CA LYS A 412 -18.93 -0.49 -7.70
C LYS A 412 -17.59 0.22 -7.61
N ILE A 413 -16.57 -0.47 -7.14
CA ILE A 413 -15.23 0.09 -6.90
C ILE A 413 -14.11 -0.85 -7.35
N VAL A 414 -12.92 -0.27 -7.49
CA VAL A 414 -11.62 -0.93 -7.52
C VAL A 414 -10.74 -0.28 -6.46
N TRP A 415 -10.62 -0.90 -5.29
CA TRP A 415 -9.81 -0.39 -4.18
C TRP A 415 -8.57 -1.27 -3.98
N SER A 416 -7.81 -1.44 -5.06
CA SER A 416 -6.55 -2.19 -5.08
C SER A 416 -5.48 -1.34 -5.74
N HIS A 417 -4.34 -1.20 -5.06
CA HIS A 417 -3.23 -0.43 -5.60
C HIS A 417 -2.68 -1.10 -6.87
N PRO A 418 -2.32 -0.30 -7.90
CA PRO A 418 -1.63 -0.81 -9.07
C PRO A 418 -0.19 -1.19 -8.73
N ALA A 419 0.38 -2.11 -9.49
CA ALA A 419 1.82 -2.35 -9.55
C ALA A 419 2.36 -1.99 -10.93
N TYR A 420 3.61 -1.52 -10.97
CA TYR A 420 4.26 -1.11 -12.22
C TYR A 420 5.58 -1.84 -12.38
N SER A 421 5.71 -2.61 -13.46
CA SER A 421 6.93 -3.34 -13.79
C SER A 421 6.88 -3.79 -15.23
N MET A 422 8.03 -4.09 -15.84
CA MET A 422 8.11 -4.60 -17.22
C MET A 422 7.36 -3.71 -18.23
N LYS A 423 7.52 -2.39 -18.08
CA LYS A 423 6.83 -1.32 -18.81
C LYS A 423 5.33 -1.50 -18.83
N SER A 424 4.75 -2.03 -17.75
CA SER A 424 3.37 -2.45 -17.68
C SER A 424 2.73 -2.03 -16.36
N CYS A 425 1.42 -1.85 -16.39
CA CYS A 425 0.59 -1.71 -15.20
C CYS A 425 -0.14 -3.02 -14.93
N PHE A 426 -0.14 -3.45 -13.68
CA PHE A 426 -0.87 -4.60 -13.19
C PHE A 426 -1.96 -4.12 -12.24
N VAL A 427 -3.21 -4.43 -12.58
CA VAL A 427 -4.39 -4.02 -11.79
C VAL A 427 -5.36 -5.18 -11.67
N ARG A 428 -6.15 -5.17 -10.60
CA ARG A 428 -7.14 -6.21 -10.32
C ARG A 428 -8.49 -5.62 -9.96
N ASN A 429 -9.53 -6.39 -10.19
CA ASN A 429 -10.88 -6.21 -9.65
C ASN A 429 -11.34 -7.55 -9.08
N ASP A 430 -12.53 -7.65 -8.48
CA ASP A 430 -13.05 -8.84 -7.75
C ASP A 430 -13.13 -10.16 -8.54
N THR A 431 -12.77 -10.17 -9.83
CA THR A 431 -12.86 -11.35 -10.71
C THR A 431 -11.60 -11.63 -11.52
N LYS A 432 -10.71 -10.65 -11.69
CA LYS A 432 -9.53 -10.79 -12.56
C LYS A 432 -8.40 -9.83 -12.18
N VAL A 433 -7.19 -10.26 -12.46
CA VAL A 433 -6.00 -9.41 -12.56
C VAL A 433 -5.58 -9.33 -14.02
N ILE A 434 -5.11 -8.17 -14.46
CA ILE A 434 -4.69 -7.92 -15.84
C ILE A 434 -3.30 -7.31 -15.86
N ARG A 435 -2.57 -7.55 -16.95
CA ARG A 435 -1.38 -6.81 -17.33
C ARG A 435 -1.67 -5.97 -18.55
N VAL A 436 -1.38 -4.68 -18.47
CA VAL A 436 -1.54 -3.71 -19.55
C VAL A 436 -0.19 -3.13 -19.89
N SER A 437 0.20 -3.16 -21.17
CA SER A 437 1.47 -2.56 -21.62
C SER A 437 1.36 -1.04 -21.64
N LEU A 438 2.33 -0.40 -21.02
CA LEU A 438 2.60 1.03 -21.06
C LEU A 438 3.91 1.35 -21.81
N SER A 439 4.47 0.38 -22.54
CA SER A 439 5.67 0.56 -23.37
C SER A 439 5.41 1.51 -24.54
N LYS A 440 6.39 2.38 -24.84
CA LYS A 440 6.42 3.20 -26.08
C LYS A 440 6.61 2.34 -27.33
N GLU A 441 7.28 1.21 -27.19
CA GLU A 441 7.67 0.28 -28.25
C GLU A 441 6.86 -1.02 -28.20
#